data_AF-A0A3B9KSW3-F1
#
_entry.id   AF-A0A3B9KSW3-F1
#
_cell.length_a   1.000
_cell.length_b   1.000
_cell.length_c   1.000
_cell.angle_alpha   90.00
_cell.angle_beta   90.00
_cell.angle_gamma   90.00
#
_symmetry.space_group_name_H-M   'P 1'
#
loop_
_entity.id
_entity.type
_entity.pdbx_description
1 polymer ?
#
loop_
_entity_poly.entity_id
_entity_poly.type
_entity_poly.pdbx_seq_one_letter_code
_entity_poly.pdbx_strand_id
1 'polypeptide(L)'
;FGMGPGIAYTMGHSWEKAGLVNGGMIGLTFAVIGFLIAYVAGITLVNRGIRRGETALIKGKDSLNRDIRTGIVKENSPGVAGFLTLSPEAIEPMAFQVGLIGSIYLLTYLFIRGITLMMESGGLVEFSDTLWSFHFIIGLLIAVGIRKILDLTKKSYVIDKGLMNRASGVSVDYLITGSVAAISITVIGQYWMPILVMSGIAAFTTFLIIRWASKRAFDDYYFERFIGIFGEMTGTINSGLVLIRITDPEFETPAAEDLAYGGGIALFLGFPLLILLNLPIVFFNNSITGYWIAFGGMIVYLFILMAVWRLIGYIKPLKK
;
A
#
# COMPACT_ATOMS: atom_id res chain seq x y z
N PHE A 1 -1.93 -1.94 9.36
CA PHE A 1 -0.79 -1.00 9.31
C PHE A 1 -0.40 -0.72 7.85
N GLY A 2 0.07 -1.69 7.06
CA GLY A 2 0.60 -1.45 5.70
C GLY A 2 -0.36 -1.56 4.50
N MET A 3 -1.67 -1.35 4.67
CA MET A 3 -2.65 -1.46 3.56
C MET A 3 -3.42 -0.15 3.31
N GLY A 4 -2.99 0.95 3.95
CA GLY A 4 -3.66 2.24 3.87
C GLY A 4 -5.10 2.27 4.47
N PRO A 5 -5.73 3.45 4.49
CA PRO A 5 -7.01 3.67 5.16
C PRO A 5 -8.19 2.98 4.49
N GLY A 6 -8.27 2.99 3.16
CA GLY A 6 -9.41 2.45 2.43
C GLY A 6 -9.60 0.96 2.67
N ILE A 7 -8.51 0.19 2.58
CA ILE A 7 -8.55 -1.27 2.83
C ILE A 7 -8.80 -1.53 4.32
N ALA A 8 -8.12 -0.81 5.22
CA ALA A 8 -8.32 -1.00 6.65
C ALA A 8 -9.77 -0.70 7.10
N TYR A 9 -10.38 0.34 6.56
CA TYR A 9 -11.79 0.67 6.80
C TYR A 9 -12.71 -0.42 6.24
N THR A 10 -12.53 -0.82 4.98
CA THR A 10 -13.40 -1.82 4.33
C THR A 10 -13.33 -3.17 5.05
N MET A 11 -12.13 -3.63 5.41
CA MET A 11 -11.92 -4.86 6.17
C MET A 11 -12.49 -4.77 7.58
N GLY A 12 -12.26 -3.65 8.28
CA GLY A 12 -12.83 -3.46 9.62
C GLY A 12 -14.36 -3.42 9.59
N HIS A 13 -14.94 -2.77 8.57
CA HIS A 13 -16.38 -2.65 8.40
C HIS A 13 -17.03 -4.02 8.10
N SER A 14 -16.39 -4.88 7.31
CA SER A 14 -16.93 -6.23 7.06
C SER A 14 -17.01 -7.07 8.33
N TRP A 15 -16.10 -6.86 9.30
CA TRP A 15 -16.13 -7.52 10.60
C TRP A 15 -17.20 -6.98 11.56
N GLU A 16 -17.85 -5.86 11.27
CA GLU A 16 -18.98 -5.36 12.08
C GLU A 16 -20.14 -6.35 12.06
N LYS A 17 -20.37 -7.04 10.94
CA LYS A 17 -21.35 -8.13 10.83
C LYS A 17 -21.03 -9.32 11.73
N ALA A 18 -19.76 -9.52 12.06
CA ALA A 18 -19.28 -10.56 12.97
C ALA A 18 -19.24 -10.09 14.45
N GLY A 19 -19.73 -8.88 14.75
CA GLY A 19 -19.86 -8.35 16.10
C GLY A 19 -18.77 -7.37 16.54
N LEU A 20 -17.81 -7.01 15.67
CA LEU A 20 -16.81 -5.99 15.99
C LEU A 20 -17.43 -4.58 15.88
N VAL A 21 -17.96 -4.04 16.97
CA VAL A 21 -18.56 -2.70 16.98
C VAL A 21 -17.53 -1.64 16.54
N ASN A 22 -17.91 -0.80 15.57
CA ASN A 22 -17.05 0.25 14.98
C ASN A 22 -15.77 -0.28 14.31
N GLY A 23 -15.78 -1.52 13.81
CA GLY A 23 -14.62 -2.13 13.16
C GLY A 23 -14.00 -1.28 12.05
N GLY A 24 -14.82 -0.62 11.21
CA GLY A 24 -14.30 0.27 10.16
C GLY A 24 -13.50 1.45 10.72
N MET A 25 -14.00 2.05 11.80
CA MET A 25 -13.34 3.18 12.49
C MET A 25 -12.06 2.75 13.22
N ILE A 26 -12.04 1.55 13.80
CA ILE A 26 -10.84 0.96 14.40
C ILE A 26 -9.77 0.77 13.32
N GLY A 27 -10.14 0.17 12.18
CA GLY A 27 -9.24 0.00 11.03
C GLY A 27 -8.67 1.33 10.53
N LEU A 28 -9.53 2.34 10.40
CA LEU A 28 -9.13 3.70 10.01
C LEU A 28 -8.12 4.31 10.99
N THR A 29 -8.34 4.13 12.29
CA THR A 29 -7.45 4.63 13.34
C THR A 29 -6.06 4.00 13.23
N PHE A 30 -5.97 2.68 13.01
CA PHE A 30 -4.69 2.01 12.77
C PHE A 30 -3.97 2.51 11.53
N ALA A 31 -4.69 2.81 10.45
CA ALA A 31 -4.09 3.35 9.23
C ALA A 31 -3.50 4.75 9.45
N VAL A 32 -4.19 5.62 10.20
CA VAL A 32 -3.69 6.96 10.51
C VAL A 32 -2.47 6.92 11.43
N ILE A 33 -2.49 6.08 12.48
CA ILE A 33 -1.29 5.87 13.32
C ILE A 33 -0.14 5.35 12.47
N GLY A 34 -0.43 4.44 11.52
CA GLY A 34 0.51 4.01 10.50
C GLY A 34 1.17 5.16 9.77
N PHE A 35 0.38 6.03 9.13
CA PHE A 35 0.91 7.19 8.41
C PHE A 35 1.77 8.10 9.28
N LEU A 36 1.36 8.34 10.54
CA LEU A 36 2.17 9.11 11.47
C LEU A 36 3.54 8.45 11.69
N ILE A 37 3.59 7.13 11.83
CA ILE A 37 4.85 6.39 11.96
C ILE A 37 5.64 6.42 10.65
N ALA A 38 5.00 6.27 9.50
CA ALA A 38 5.64 6.35 8.19
C ALA A 38 6.40 7.67 8.01
N TYR A 39 5.75 8.80 8.31
CA TYR A 39 6.38 10.11 8.17
C TYR A 39 7.31 10.44 9.33
N VAL A 40 6.85 10.37 10.58
CA VAL A 40 7.67 10.80 11.74
C VAL A 40 8.85 9.86 11.97
N ALA A 41 8.60 8.55 12.07
CA ALA A 41 9.67 7.59 12.28
C ALA A 41 10.50 7.40 11.00
N GLY A 42 9.87 7.36 9.81
CA GLY A 42 10.59 7.24 8.54
C GLY A 42 11.55 8.41 8.28
N ILE A 43 11.10 9.66 8.46
CA ILE A 43 12.00 10.83 8.33
C ILE A 43 13.11 10.79 9.37
N THR A 44 12.82 10.35 10.60
CA THR A 44 13.85 10.17 11.64
C THR A 44 14.88 9.11 11.24
N LEU A 45 14.43 7.99 10.68
CA LEU A 45 15.29 6.91 10.19
C LEU A 45 16.16 7.38 9.02
N VAL A 46 15.59 8.09 8.05
CA VAL A 46 16.32 8.69 6.92
C VAL A 46 17.39 9.65 7.42
N ASN A 47 17.02 10.60 8.29
CA ASN A 47 17.98 11.55 8.87
C ASN A 47 19.11 10.86 9.63
N ARG A 48 18.82 9.77 10.35
CA ARG A 48 19.83 8.98 11.04
C ARG A 48 20.71 8.21 10.06
N GLY A 49 20.14 7.66 9.00
CA GLY A 49 20.85 6.95 7.94
C GLY A 49 21.84 7.85 7.22
N ILE A 50 21.41 9.05 6.81
CA ILE A 50 22.28 10.07 6.19
C ILE A 50 23.46 10.41 7.11
N ARG A 51 23.22 10.64 8.41
CA ARG A 51 24.29 10.94 9.39
C ARG A 51 25.27 9.78 9.59
N ARG A 52 24.82 8.55 9.38
CA ARG A 52 25.65 7.33 9.52
C ARG A 52 26.29 6.90 8.20
N GLY A 53 26.02 7.59 7.09
CA GLY A 53 26.46 7.18 5.77
C GLY A 53 25.83 5.85 5.31
N GLU A 54 24.61 5.52 5.77
CA GLU A 54 23.87 4.32 5.30
C GLU A 54 23.30 4.53 3.88
N THR A 55 23.13 5.77 3.43
CA THR A 55 22.60 6.15 2.10
C THR A 55 23.66 6.06 1.00
N ALA A 56 23.27 5.59 -0.18
CA ALA A 56 24.16 5.42 -1.32
C ALA A 56 24.45 6.75 -2.04
N LEU A 57 23.42 7.57 -2.27
CA LEU A 57 23.53 8.81 -3.07
C LEU A 57 23.82 10.05 -2.22
N ILE A 58 23.14 10.19 -1.07
CA ILE A 58 23.24 11.37 -0.21
C ILE A 58 24.39 11.20 0.79
N LYS A 59 25.49 11.94 0.62
CA LYS A 59 26.66 11.91 1.51
C LYS A 59 26.70 13.16 2.40
N GLY A 60 25.76 13.25 3.35
CA GLY A 60 25.67 14.34 4.32
C GLY A 60 24.48 15.28 4.07
N LYS A 61 24.24 16.21 4.99
CA LYS A 61 23.09 17.14 4.90
C LYS A 61 23.27 18.23 3.84
N ASP A 62 24.52 18.56 3.51
CA ASP A 62 24.84 19.63 2.57
C ASP A 62 24.70 19.20 1.10
N SER A 63 24.57 17.90 0.83
CA SER A 63 24.28 17.38 -0.51
C SER A 63 22.79 17.44 -0.88
N LEU A 64 21.91 17.84 0.05
CA LEU A 64 20.49 18.04 -0.24
C LEU A 64 20.26 19.48 -0.72
N ASN A 65 19.79 19.64 -1.95
CA ASN A 65 19.40 20.94 -2.51
C ASN A 65 18.35 21.61 -1.59
N ARG A 66 18.42 22.94 -1.48
CA ARG A 66 17.45 23.78 -0.76
C ARG A 66 16.01 23.44 -1.14
N ASP A 67 15.74 23.22 -2.42
CA ASP A 67 14.39 22.90 -2.93
C ASP A 67 13.82 21.63 -2.27
N ILE A 68 14.65 20.62 -2.05
CA ILE A 68 14.25 19.37 -1.38
C ILE A 68 14.03 19.63 0.12
N ARG A 69 14.85 20.48 0.73
CA ARG A 69 14.77 20.80 2.16
C ARG A 69 13.55 21.65 2.51
N THR A 70 13.16 22.56 1.63
CA THR A 70 12.00 23.44 1.81
C THR A 70 10.72 22.86 1.22
N GLY A 71 10.84 21.91 0.30
CA GLY A 71 9.72 21.42 -0.52
C GLY A 71 9.27 22.42 -1.59
N ILE A 72 9.99 23.53 -1.78
CA ILE A 72 9.64 24.60 -2.72
C ILE A 72 10.67 24.57 -3.84
N VAL A 73 10.24 24.21 -5.06
CA VAL A 73 11.10 24.23 -6.25
C VAL A 73 11.32 25.68 -6.68
N LYS A 74 12.55 26.17 -6.51
CA LYS A 74 12.96 27.54 -6.85
C LYS A 74 14.27 27.57 -7.62
N GLU A 75 15.22 26.73 -7.22
CA GLU A 75 16.57 26.68 -7.81
C GLU A 75 16.62 25.69 -8.99
N ASN A 76 15.79 24.64 -8.96
CA ASN A 76 15.63 23.71 -10.07
C ASN A 76 14.53 24.15 -11.05
N SER A 77 14.67 23.75 -12.32
CA SER A 77 13.59 23.89 -13.30
C SER A 77 12.36 23.11 -12.85
N PRO A 78 11.15 23.71 -12.88
CA PRO A 78 9.93 22.98 -12.59
C PRO A 78 9.80 21.76 -13.49
N GLY A 79 9.50 20.61 -12.89
CA GLY A 79 9.23 19.38 -13.64
C GLY A 79 7.93 19.46 -14.44
N VAL A 80 7.82 18.64 -15.48
CA VAL A 80 6.58 18.51 -16.26
C VAL A 80 5.54 17.71 -15.47
N ALA A 81 4.37 18.30 -15.24
CA ALA A 81 3.30 17.66 -14.47
C ALA A 81 2.52 16.60 -15.27
N GLY A 82 2.47 16.73 -16.59
CA GLY A 82 1.79 15.84 -17.54
C GLY A 82 1.71 16.46 -18.92
N PHE A 83 1.34 15.67 -19.92
CA PHE A 83 1.18 16.11 -21.30
C PHE A 83 -0.29 16.01 -21.74
N LEU A 84 -0.71 16.92 -22.61
CA LEU A 84 -2.03 16.90 -23.24
C LEU A 84 -2.02 15.88 -24.37
N THR A 85 -2.47 14.66 -24.08
CA THR A 85 -2.49 13.55 -25.04
C THR A 85 -3.68 13.60 -26.01
N LEU A 86 -4.62 14.52 -25.79
CA LEU A 86 -5.82 14.73 -26.58
C LEU A 86 -5.95 16.22 -26.89
N SER A 87 -6.62 16.53 -28.00
CA SER A 87 -6.97 17.90 -28.37
C SER A 87 -8.07 18.40 -27.42
N PRO A 88 -7.84 19.50 -26.66
CA PRO A 88 -8.83 20.05 -25.74
C PRO A 88 -10.14 20.45 -26.41
N GLU A 89 -10.12 20.73 -27.71
CA GLU A 89 -11.31 21.02 -28.52
C GLU A 89 -12.26 19.81 -28.63
N ALA A 90 -11.73 18.58 -28.54
CA ALA A 90 -12.51 17.36 -28.54
C ALA A 90 -12.89 16.93 -27.11
N ILE A 91 -11.90 16.90 -26.22
CA ILE A 91 -12.09 16.54 -24.81
C ILE A 91 -10.91 17.06 -23.99
N GLU A 92 -11.21 17.61 -22.81
CA GLU A 92 -10.19 18.00 -21.84
C GLU A 92 -9.36 16.76 -21.43
N PRO A 93 -8.03 16.72 -21.66
CA PRO A 93 -7.20 15.55 -21.37
C PRO A 93 -7.28 15.07 -19.92
N MET A 94 -7.42 15.99 -18.95
CA MET A 94 -7.61 15.60 -17.56
C MET A 94 -8.99 14.96 -17.33
N ALA A 95 -10.05 15.45 -18.00
CA ALA A 95 -11.38 14.86 -17.92
C ALA A 95 -11.39 13.46 -18.53
N PHE A 96 -10.68 13.23 -19.64
CA PHE A 96 -10.51 11.89 -20.22
C PHE A 96 -9.81 10.93 -19.24
N GLN A 97 -8.70 11.38 -18.65
CA GLN A 97 -7.95 10.65 -17.64
C GLN A 97 -8.84 10.25 -16.44
N VAL A 98 -9.62 11.18 -15.87
CA VAL A 98 -10.57 10.90 -14.78
C VAL A 98 -11.71 9.99 -15.23
N GLY A 99 -12.22 10.19 -16.45
CA GLY A 99 -13.24 9.33 -17.05
C GLY A 99 -12.77 7.88 -17.23
N LEU A 100 -11.49 7.68 -17.58
CA LEU A 100 -10.89 6.34 -17.64
C LEU A 100 -10.86 5.69 -16.26
N ILE A 101 -10.44 6.40 -15.21
CA ILE A 101 -10.50 5.91 -13.82
C ILE A 101 -11.93 5.53 -13.45
N GLY A 102 -12.91 6.41 -13.69
CA GLY A 102 -14.32 6.15 -13.41
C GLY A 102 -14.87 4.95 -14.17
N SER A 103 -14.43 4.75 -15.42
CA SER A 103 -14.80 3.59 -16.23
C SER A 103 -14.28 2.28 -15.63
N ILE A 104 -13.03 2.26 -15.13
CA ILE A 104 -12.48 1.10 -14.42
C ILE A 104 -13.30 0.82 -13.15
N TYR A 105 -13.66 1.85 -12.38
CA TYR A 105 -14.51 1.69 -11.19
C TYR A 105 -15.88 1.08 -11.54
N LEU A 106 -16.53 1.59 -12.59
CA LEU A 106 -17.81 1.07 -13.07
C LEU A 106 -17.70 -0.39 -13.52
N LEU A 107 -16.68 -0.72 -14.32
CA LEU A 107 -16.45 -2.09 -14.77
C LEU A 107 -16.18 -3.03 -13.59
N THR A 108 -15.41 -2.57 -12.59
CA THR A 108 -15.15 -3.33 -11.36
C THR A 108 -16.43 -3.61 -10.59
N TYR A 109 -17.27 -2.59 -10.40
CA TYR A 109 -18.56 -2.73 -9.75
C TYR A 109 -19.46 -3.73 -10.49
N LEU A 110 -19.62 -3.58 -11.81
CA LEU A 110 -20.45 -4.47 -12.63
C LEU A 110 -19.94 -5.91 -12.60
N PHE A 111 -18.62 -6.10 -12.67
CA PHE A 111 -18.00 -7.43 -12.61
C PHE A 111 -18.25 -8.10 -11.26
N ILE A 112 -17.98 -7.40 -10.15
CA ILE A 112 -18.20 -7.93 -8.80
C ILE A 112 -19.67 -8.22 -8.55
N ARG A 113 -20.56 -7.32 -8.99
CA ARG A 113 -22.01 -7.52 -8.88
C ARG A 113 -22.47 -8.74 -9.67
N GLY A 114 -21.96 -8.92 -10.89
CA GLY A 114 -22.24 -10.09 -11.71
C GLY A 114 -21.82 -11.39 -11.03
N ILE A 115 -20.59 -11.44 -10.49
CA ILE A 115 -20.11 -12.61 -9.73
C ILE A 115 -20.96 -12.84 -8.47
N THR A 116 -21.28 -11.78 -7.73
CA THR A 116 -22.11 -11.87 -6.52
C THR A 116 -23.47 -12.51 -6.83
N LEU A 117 -24.13 -12.12 -7.92
CA LEU A 117 -25.40 -12.72 -8.34
C LEU A 117 -25.27 -14.21 -8.70
N MET A 118 -24.14 -14.62 -9.30
CA MET A 118 -23.85 -16.03 -9.58
C MET A 118 -23.57 -16.82 -8.30
N MET A 119 -22.89 -16.21 -7.32
CA MET A 119 -22.63 -16.83 -6.02
C MET A 119 -23.92 -16.99 -5.21
N GLU A 120 -24.82 -16.00 -5.26
CA GLU A 120 -26.13 -16.06 -4.62
C GLU A 120 -26.98 -17.21 -5.17
N SER A 121 -27.02 -17.39 -6.49
CA SER A 121 -27.75 -18.52 -7.10
C SER A 121 -27.08 -19.87 -6.88
N GLY A 122 -25.76 -19.90 -6.67
CA GLY A 122 -24.96 -21.11 -6.40
C GLY A 122 -24.84 -21.50 -4.92
N GLY A 123 -25.49 -20.78 -3.99
CA GLY A 123 -25.43 -21.07 -2.56
C GLY A 123 -24.13 -20.64 -1.86
N LEU A 124 -23.34 -19.76 -2.46
CA LEU A 124 -22.05 -19.26 -1.95
C LEU A 124 -22.15 -17.82 -1.39
N VAL A 125 -23.32 -17.43 -0.89
CA VAL A 125 -23.63 -16.06 -0.42
C VAL A 125 -22.63 -15.57 0.63
N GLU A 126 -22.14 -16.46 1.48
CA GLU A 126 -21.22 -16.14 2.59
C GLU A 126 -19.88 -15.55 2.11
N PHE A 127 -19.47 -15.84 0.86
CA PHE A 127 -18.22 -15.34 0.30
C PHE A 127 -18.36 -13.98 -0.41
N SER A 128 -19.59 -13.49 -0.62
CA SER A 128 -19.85 -12.23 -1.33
C SER A 128 -19.19 -11.04 -0.64
N ASP A 129 -19.31 -10.92 0.69
CA ASP A 129 -18.72 -9.82 1.46
C ASP A 129 -17.18 -9.81 1.36
N THR A 130 -16.58 -11.00 1.27
CA THR A 130 -15.13 -11.15 1.07
C THR A 130 -14.74 -10.59 -0.31
N LEU A 131 -15.48 -10.94 -1.36
CA LEU A 131 -15.25 -10.43 -2.71
C LEU A 131 -15.36 -8.89 -2.76
N TRP A 132 -16.37 -8.32 -2.12
CA TRP A 132 -16.53 -6.86 -2.01
C TRP A 132 -15.41 -6.21 -1.20
N SER A 133 -14.93 -6.86 -0.14
CA SER A 133 -13.80 -6.34 0.66
C SER A 133 -12.51 -6.24 -0.15
N PHE A 134 -12.34 -7.12 -1.14
CA PHE A 134 -11.16 -7.16 -2.02
C PHE A 134 -11.40 -6.61 -3.43
N HIS A 135 -12.41 -5.75 -3.60
CA HIS A 135 -12.76 -5.16 -4.89
C HIS A 135 -11.58 -4.46 -5.58
N PHE A 136 -10.64 -3.89 -4.81
CA PHE A 136 -9.47 -3.21 -5.36
C PHE A 136 -8.54 -4.16 -6.16
N ILE A 137 -8.47 -5.45 -5.79
CA ILE A 137 -7.70 -6.46 -6.53
C ILE A 137 -8.32 -6.67 -7.91
N ILE A 138 -9.64 -6.82 -7.94
CA ILE A 138 -10.41 -6.97 -9.17
C ILE A 138 -10.26 -5.71 -10.03
N GLY A 139 -10.34 -4.53 -9.42
CA GLY A 139 -10.14 -3.26 -10.12
C GLY A 139 -8.73 -3.12 -10.71
N LEU A 140 -7.69 -3.56 -9.99
CA LEU A 140 -6.33 -3.62 -10.53
C LEU A 140 -6.23 -4.57 -11.73
N LEU A 141 -6.80 -5.77 -11.63
CA LEU A 141 -6.78 -6.74 -12.73
C LEU A 141 -7.51 -6.22 -13.98
N ILE A 142 -8.67 -5.58 -13.79
CA ILE A 142 -9.40 -4.91 -14.87
C ILE A 142 -8.57 -3.78 -15.46
N ALA A 143 -7.95 -2.92 -14.64
CA ALA A 143 -7.09 -1.84 -15.10
C ALA A 143 -5.90 -2.35 -15.93
N VAL A 144 -5.22 -3.39 -15.45
CA VAL A 144 -4.11 -4.05 -16.16
C VAL A 144 -4.61 -4.69 -17.47
N GLY A 145 -5.78 -5.32 -17.47
CA GLY A 145 -6.42 -5.88 -18.66
C GLY A 145 -6.71 -4.80 -19.71
N ILE A 146 -7.35 -3.70 -19.30
CA ILE A 146 -7.64 -2.55 -20.18
C ILE A 146 -6.33 -1.93 -20.70
N ARG A 147 -5.31 -1.77 -19.84
CA ARG A 147 -4.00 -1.31 -20.25
C ARG A 147 -3.41 -2.22 -21.34
N LYS A 148 -3.48 -3.54 -21.15
CA LYS A 148 -2.98 -4.51 -22.12
C LYS A 148 -3.73 -4.43 -23.45
N ILE A 149 -5.06 -4.25 -23.43
CA ILE A 149 -5.87 -4.06 -24.64
C ILE A 149 -5.43 -2.78 -25.38
N LEU A 150 -5.19 -1.68 -24.66
CA LEU A 150 -4.71 -0.44 -25.27
C LEU A 150 -3.30 -0.58 -25.85
N ASP A 151 -2.41 -1.30 -25.19
CA ASP A 151 -1.07 -1.59 -25.71
C ASP A 151 -1.15 -2.47 -26.97
N LEU A 152 -1.98 -3.52 -26.98
CA LEU A 152 -2.19 -4.40 -28.15
C LEU A 152 -2.81 -3.65 -29.33
N THR A 153 -3.73 -2.73 -29.07
CA THR A 153 -4.36 -1.89 -30.10
C THR A 153 -3.51 -0.67 -30.47
N LYS A 154 -2.33 -0.50 -29.86
CA LYS A 154 -1.42 0.64 -30.03
C LYS A 154 -2.05 2.00 -29.70
N LYS A 155 -3.03 2.02 -28.80
CA LYS A 155 -3.77 3.22 -28.35
C LYS A 155 -3.36 3.72 -26.97
N SER A 156 -2.40 3.09 -26.31
CA SER A 156 -2.01 3.47 -24.94
C SER A 156 -1.38 4.86 -24.81
N TYR A 157 -1.01 5.51 -25.92
CA TYR A 157 -0.53 6.89 -25.97
C TYR A 157 -1.56 7.92 -25.48
N VAL A 158 -2.85 7.57 -25.42
CA VAL A 158 -3.89 8.46 -24.87
C VAL A 158 -3.81 8.61 -23.36
N ILE A 159 -3.13 7.69 -22.66
CA ILE A 159 -2.95 7.74 -21.20
C ILE A 159 -1.70 8.54 -20.88
N ASP A 160 -1.87 9.71 -20.27
CA ASP A 160 -0.76 10.49 -19.74
C ASP A 160 -0.41 10.04 -18.32
N LYS A 161 0.84 9.58 -18.13
CA LYS A 161 1.34 9.13 -16.82
C LYS A 161 1.43 10.28 -15.81
N GLY A 162 1.75 11.50 -16.26
CA GLY A 162 1.88 12.65 -15.39
C GLY A 162 0.55 13.04 -14.76
N LEU A 163 -0.48 13.23 -15.59
CA LEU A 163 -1.85 13.53 -15.19
C LEU A 163 -2.42 12.42 -14.29
N MET A 164 -2.19 11.14 -14.62
CA MET A 164 -2.55 10.01 -13.74
C MET A 164 -1.88 10.09 -12.37
N ASN A 165 -0.58 10.39 -12.32
CA ASN A 165 0.16 10.52 -11.07
C ASN A 165 -0.34 11.73 -10.25
N ARG A 166 -0.70 12.84 -10.89
CA ARG A 166 -1.28 14.01 -10.21
C ARG A 166 -2.67 13.69 -9.64
N ALA A 167 -3.53 13.03 -10.43
CA ALA A 167 -4.84 12.57 -9.97
C ALA A 167 -4.74 11.62 -8.77
N SER A 168 -3.79 10.67 -8.83
CA SER A 168 -3.48 9.76 -7.73
C SER A 168 -2.98 10.52 -6.50
N GLY A 169 -2.05 11.46 -6.65
CA GLY A 169 -1.54 12.29 -5.56
C GLY A 169 -2.65 13.06 -4.84
N VAL A 170 -3.48 13.79 -5.60
CA VAL A 170 -4.63 14.52 -5.04
C VAL A 170 -5.58 13.57 -4.31
N SER A 171 -5.89 12.41 -4.90
CA SER A 171 -6.78 11.41 -4.29
C SER A 171 -6.22 10.87 -2.97
N VAL A 172 -4.91 10.66 -2.88
CA VAL A 172 -4.26 10.22 -1.64
C VAL A 172 -4.26 11.32 -0.58
N ASP A 173 -4.03 12.57 -0.95
CA ASP A 173 -4.08 13.69 0.00
C ASP A 173 -5.49 13.87 0.60
N TYR A 174 -6.54 13.76 -0.24
CA TYR A 174 -7.93 13.73 0.22
C TYR A 174 -8.24 12.51 1.08
N LEU A 175 -7.74 11.33 0.69
CA LEU A 175 -7.92 10.10 1.47
C LEU A 175 -7.32 10.25 2.86
N ILE A 176 -6.08 10.74 2.98
CA ILE A 176 -5.40 10.93 4.27
C ILE A 176 -6.14 11.98 5.10
N THR A 177 -6.45 13.14 4.51
CA THR A 177 -7.15 14.23 5.21
C THR A 177 -8.53 13.77 5.70
N GLY A 178 -9.31 13.14 4.84
CA GLY A 178 -10.61 12.58 5.18
C GLY A 178 -10.51 11.46 6.23
N SER A 179 -9.49 10.62 6.15
CA SER A 179 -9.26 9.56 7.14
C SER A 179 -8.98 10.13 8.53
N VAL A 180 -8.13 11.15 8.62
CA VAL A 180 -7.84 11.84 9.88
C VAL A 180 -9.09 12.54 10.41
N ALA A 181 -9.82 13.25 9.55
CA ALA A 181 -11.03 13.97 9.92
C ALA A 181 -12.17 13.04 10.38
N ALA A 182 -12.24 11.82 9.83
CA ALA A 182 -13.26 10.86 10.16
C ALA A 182 -13.00 10.13 11.50
N ILE A 183 -11.78 10.13 12.05
CA ILE A 183 -11.45 9.44 13.30
C ILE A 183 -12.45 9.80 14.41
N SER A 184 -13.10 8.78 14.95
CA SER A 184 -14.02 8.93 16.08
C SER A 184 -13.25 8.93 17.40
N ILE A 185 -13.24 10.08 18.08
CA ILE A 185 -12.68 10.22 19.44
C ILE A 185 -13.35 9.23 20.40
N THR A 186 -14.64 8.97 20.22
CA THR A 186 -15.40 7.99 21.01
C THR A 186 -14.84 6.58 20.85
N VAL A 187 -14.54 6.17 19.62
CA VAL A 187 -13.97 4.84 19.33
C VAL A 187 -12.55 4.72 19.91
N ILE A 188 -11.75 5.77 19.81
CA ILE A 188 -10.44 5.82 20.47
C ILE A 188 -10.62 5.67 21.98
N GLY A 189 -11.53 6.42 22.61
CA GLY A 189 -11.78 6.33 24.05
C GLY A 189 -12.17 4.92 24.52
N GLN A 190 -12.92 4.18 23.71
CA GLN A 190 -13.32 2.80 24.01
C GLN A 190 -12.18 1.79 23.84
N TYR A 191 -11.32 1.96 22.82
CA TYR A 191 -10.32 0.97 22.42
C TYR A 191 -8.87 1.47 22.52
N TRP A 192 -8.60 2.55 23.25
CA TRP A 192 -7.29 3.22 23.24
C TRP A 192 -6.15 2.27 23.63
N MET A 193 -6.37 1.41 24.63
CA MET A 193 -5.34 0.51 25.13
C MET A 193 -5.00 -0.59 24.11
N PRO A 194 -5.96 -1.37 23.56
CA PRO A 194 -5.68 -2.26 22.44
C PRO A 194 -5.03 -1.56 21.24
N ILE A 195 -5.53 -0.38 20.84
CA ILE A 195 -5.02 0.37 19.71
C ILE A 195 -3.55 0.76 19.92
N LEU A 196 -3.21 1.27 21.10
CA LEU A 196 -1.86 1.72 21.43
C LEU A 196 -0.88 0.53 21.46
N VAL A 197 -1.24 -0.55 22.14
CA VAL A 197 -0.40 -1.74 22.26
C VAL A 197 -0.17 -2.39 20.89
N MET A 198 -1.23 -2.60 20.12
CA MET A 198 -1.12 -3.21 18.79
C MET A 198 -0.35 -2.33 17.82
N SER A 199 -0.58 -1.01 17.84
CA SER A 199 0.18 -0.07 17.00
C SER A 199 1.67 -0.08 17.36
N GLY A 200 2.02 -0.11 18.65
CA GLY A 200 3.39 -0.18 19.10
C GLY A 200 4.11 -1.47 18.67
N ILE A 201 3.44 -2.62 18.86
CA ILE A 201 3.97 -3.92 18.41
C ILE A 201 4.12 -3.92 16.89
N ALA A 202 3.10 -3.51 16.14
CA ALA A 202 3.13 -3.44 14.68
C ALA A 202 4.29 -2.55 14.19
N ALA A 203 4.40 -1.32 14.70
CA ALA A 203 5.47 -0.41 14.31
C ALA A 203 6.88 -1.00 14.56
N PHE A 204 7.09 -1.57 15.74
CA PHE A 204 8.38 -2.13 16.14
C PHE A 204 8.75 -3.37 15.32
N THR A 205 7.80 -4.30 15.18
CA THR A 205 7.99 -5.52 14.39
C THR A 205 8.19 -5.23 12.91
N THR A 206 7.39 -4.33 12.33
CA THR A 206 7.56 -3.84 10.95
C THR A 206 8.96 -3.25 10.75
N PHE A 207 9.43 -2.39 11.66
CA PHE A 207 10.78 -1.84 11.59
C PHE A 207 11.86 -2.95 11.60
N LEU A 208 11.79 -3.88 12.55
CA LEU A 208 12.79 -4.94 12.70
C LEU A 208 12.81 -5.88 11.49
N ILE A 209 11.64 -6.35 11.06
CA ILE A 209 11.50 -7.32 9.97
C ILE A 209 11.96 -6.70 8.66
N ILE A 210 11.53 -5.48 8.34
CA ILE A 210 11.91 -4.84 7.07
C ILE A 210 13.39 -4.50 7.08
N ARG A 211 13.93 -3.95 8.19
CA ARG A 211 15.39 -3.67 8.27
C ARG A 211 16.22 -4.93 8.09
N TRP A 212 15.78 -6.05 8.67
CA TRP A 212 16.43 -7.33 8.52
C TRP A 212 16.28 -7.90 7.10
N ALA A 213 15.07 -7.85 6.54
CA ALA A 213 14.76 -8.41 5.23
C ALA A 213 15.49 -7.64 4.12
N SER A 214 15.43 -6.30 4.14
CA SER A 214 16.10 -5.46 3.13
C SER A 214 17.61 -5.67 3.11
N LYS A 215 18.25 -5.84 4.27
CA LYS A 215 19.69 -6.15 4.35
C LYS A 215 20.08 -7.52 3.79
N ARG A 216 19.12 -8.45 3.68
CA ARG A 216 19.36 -9.80 3.14
C ARG A 216 18.94 -9.94 1.69
N ALA A 217 17.85 -9.28 1.32
CA ALA A 217 17.26 -9.33 0.00
C ALA A 217 18.08 -8.56 -1.04
N PHE A 218 18.70 -7.46 -0.62
CA PHE A 218 19.31 -6.51 -1.55
C PHE A 218 20.80 -6.34 -1.24
N ASP A 219 21.63 -6.64 -2.24
CA ASP A 219 23.07 -6.40 -2.22
C ASP A 219 23.38 -4.92 -2.60
N ASP A 220 22.40 -4.19 -3.18
CA ASP A 220 22.47 -2.81 -3.65
C ASP A 220 21.39 -1.92 -2.97
N TYR A 221 21.70 -0.63 -2.78
CA TYR A 221 20.75 0.40 -2.31
C TYR A 221 19.85 -0.04 -1.13
N TYR A 222 20.40 -0.85 -0.22
CA TYR A 222 19.62 -1.55 0.81
C TYR A 222 18.88 -0.57 1.72
N PHE A 223 19.45 0.63 1.93
CA PHE A 223 18.88 1.64 2.80
C PHE A 223 17.69 2.33 2.14
N GLU A 224 17.83 2.72 0.87
CA GLU A 224 16.77 3.33 0.04
C GLU A 224 15.58 2.37 -0.09
N ARG A 225 15.84 1.08 -0.32
CA ARG A 225 14.80 0.04 -0.34
C ARG A 225 14.18 -0.17 1.02
N PHE A 226 14.98 -0.22 2.08
CA PHE A 226 14.49 -0.36 3.46
C PHE A 226 13.51 0.76 3.84
N ILE A 227 13.89 2.03 3.64
CA ILE A 227 13.05 3.16 4.01
C ILE A 227 11.81 3.27 3.10
N GLY A 228 11.92 2.90 1.82
CA GLY A 228 10.79 2.78 0.91
C GLY A 228 9.76 1.76 1.37
N ILE A 229 10.19 0.51 1.60
CA ILE A 229 9.30 -0.58 2.05
C ILE A 229 8.76 -0.29 3.45
N PHE A 230 9.57 0.31 4.35
CA PHE A 230 9.09 0.73 5.67
C PHE A 230 7.97 1.77 5.55
N GLY A 231 8.14 2.78 4.70
CA GLY A 231 7.12 3.79 4.44
C GLY A 231 5.84 3.20 3.84
N GLU A 232 5.97 2.22 2.94
CA GLU A 232 4.83 1.50 2.38
C GLU A 232 4.09 0.68 3.44
N MET A 233 4.82 -0.14 4.21
CA MET A 233 4.24 -1.05 5.20
C MET A 233 3.73 -0.36 6.48
N THR A 234 4.00 0.93 6.63
CA THR A 234 3.43 1.78 7.67
C THR A 234 2.41 2.77 7.12
N GLY A 235 2.37 3.04 5.82
CA GLY A 235 1.41 3.95 5.20
C GLY A 235 0.88 3.38 3.88
N THR A 236 1.37 3.96 2.79
CA THR A 236 1.06 3.54 1.41
C THR A 236 2.32 3.62 0.55
N ILE A 237 2.26 3.08 -0.67
CA ILE A 237 3.35 3.21 -1.66
C ILE A 237 3.79 4.67 -1.80
N ASN A 238 2.85 5.63 -1.79
CA ASN A 238 3.18 7.05 -1.86
C ASN A 238 4.01 7.53 -0.68
N SER A 239 3.73 7.07 0.54
CA SER A 239 4.57 7.36 1.71
C SER A 239 5.98 6.79 1.56
N GLY A 240 6.10 5.57 1.02
CA GLY A 240 7.40 4.97 0.68
C GLY A 240 8.18 5.77 -0.36
N LEU A 241 7.53 6.18 -1.45
CA LEU A 241 8.14 7.01 -2.50
C LEU A 241 8.57 8.39 -1.99
N VAL A 242 7.82 9.00 -1.08
CA VAL A 242 8.22 10.26 -0.42
C VAL A 242 9.51 10.06 0.38
N LEU A 243 9.63 8.96 1.13
CA LEU A 243 10.86 8.67 1.88
C LEU A 243 12.04 8.39 0.93
N ILE A 244 11.83 7.60 -0.12
CA ILE A 244 12.86 7.33 -1.15
C ILE A 244 13.34 8.63 -1.76
N ARG A 245 12.45 9.57 -2.09
CA ARG A 245 12.83 10.86 -2.70
C ARG A 245 13.76 11.69 -1.80
N ILE A 246 13.76 11.48 -0.48
CA ILE A 246 14.72 12.16 0.41
C ILE A 246 16.13 11.59 0.23
N THR A 247 16.25 10.29 -0.06
CA THR A 247 17.53 9.59 -0.23
C THR A 247 17.97 9.45 -1.68
N ASP A 248 17.04 9.59 -2.62
CA ASP A 248 17.20 9.46 -4.06
C ASP A 248 16.20 10.42 -4.76
N PRO A 249 16.52 11.72 -4.84
CA PRO A 249 15.58 12.76 -5.28
C PRO A 249 15.09 12.61 -6.72
N GLU A 250 15.99 12.16 -7.60
CA GLU A 250 15.75 12.01 -9.03
C GLU A 250 15.32 10.58 -9.40
N PHE A 251 15.15 9.69 -8.41
CA PHE A 251 14.86 8.27 -8.61
C PHE A 251 15.86 7.58 -9.55
N GLU A 252 17.15 7.85 -9.35
CA GLU A 252 18.24 7.23 -10.14
C GLU A 252 18.43 5.75 -9.79
N THR A 253 18.08 5.36 -8.56
CA THR A 253 18.18 3.97 -8.10
C THR A 253 16.93 3.18 -8.48
N PRO A 254 17.06 1.85 -8.65
CA PRO A 254 15.91 0.97 -8.87
C PRO A 254 14.95 0.88 -7.66
N ALA A 255 15.25 1.52 -6.52
CA ALA A 255 14.47 1.37 -5.30
C ALA A 255 13.00 1.82 -5.46
N ALA A 256 12.75 2.92 -6.18
CA ALA A 256 11.39 3.41 -6.41
C ALA A 256 10.60 2.51 -7.37
N GLU A 257 11.26 2.04 -8.41
CA GLU A 257 10.69 1.13 -9.40
C GLU A 257 10.33 -0.22 -8.77
N ASP A 258 11.26 -0.80 -8.01
CA ASP A 258 11.07 -2.08 -7.34
C ASP A 258 10.03 -2.01 -6.22
N LEU A 259 9.89 -0.87 -5.54
CA LEU A 259 8.80 -0.66 -4.58
C LEU A 259 7.44 -0.75 -5.29
N ALA A 260 7.30 -0.07 -6.43
CA ALA A 260 6.06 -0.04 -7.21
C ALA A 260 5.70 -1.42 -7.78
N TYR A 261 6.65 -2.13 -8.39
CA TYR A 261 6.41 -3.46 -8.94
C TYR A 261 6.27 -4.53 -7.86
N GLY A 262 7.09 -4.43 -6.80
CA GLY A 262 7.08 -5.34 -5.67
C GLY A 262 5.72 -5.39 -4.98
N GLY A 263 5.07 -4.24 -4.75
CA GLY A 263 3.73 -4.17 -4.16
C GLY A 263 2.68 -4.93 -4.99
N GLY A 264 2.76 -4.85 -6.33
CA GLY A 264 1.87 -5.59 -7.23
C GLY A 264 2.05 -7.11 -7.17
N ILE A 265 3.30 -7.59 -7.10
CA ILE A 265 3.60 -9.02 -6.96
C ILE A 265 3.21 -9.53 -5.56
N ALA A 266 3.51 -8.74 -4.52
CA ALA A 266 3.20 -9.06 -3.14
C ALA A 266 1.68 -9.25 -2.92
N LEU A 267 0.84 -8.58 -3.71
CA LEU A 267 -0.60 -8.76 -3.66
C LEU A 267 -1.03 -10.21 -3.95
N PHE A 268 -0.44 -10.86 -4.95
CA PHE A 268 -0.74 -12.25 -5.29
C PHE A 268 -0.24 -13.22 -4.21
N LEU A 269 0.93 -12.95 -3.65
CA LEU A 269 1.47 -13.69 -2.50
C LEU A 269 0.65 -13.42 -1.22
N GLY A 270 -0.05 -12.28 -1.14
CA GLY A 270 -0.92 -11.95 -0.02
C GLY A 270 -2.24 -12.73 -0.04
N PHE A 271 -2.65 -13.30 -1.17
CA PHE A 271 -3.97 -13.91 -1.33
C PHE A 271 -4.29 -15.02 -0.31
N PRO A 272 -3.36 -15.97 0.01
CA PRO A 272 -3.61 -16.97 1.05
C PRO A 272 -3.87 -16.35 2.43
N LEU A 273 -3.24 -15.22 2.76
CA LEU A 273 -3.48 -14.52 4.03
C LEU A 273 -4.90 -13.96 4.11
N LEU A 274 -5.48 -13.55 2.97
CA LEU A 274 -6.84 -13.02 2.93
C LEU A 274 -7.89 -14.08 3.30
N ILE A 275 -7.66 -15.34 2.91
CA ILE A 275 -8.49 -16.48 3.29
C ILE A 275 -8.33 -16.76 4.79
N LEU A 276 -7.07 -16.78 5.28
CA LEU A 276 -6.78 -17.02 6.69
C LEU A 276 -7.37 -15.95 7.63
N LEU A 277 -7.49 -14.69 7.18
CA LEU A 277 -8.08 -13.61 7.96
C LEU A 277 -9.57 -13.85 8.28
N ASN A 278 -10.32 -14.47 7.37
CA ASN A 278 -11.75 -14.74 7.56
C ASN A 278 -12.04 -16.16 8.08
N LEU A 279 -11.01 -17.00 8.15
CA LEU A 279 -11.13 -18.38 8.63
C LEU A 279 -11.80 -18.51 10.01
N PRO A 280 -11.49 -17.70 11.02
CA PRO A 280 -12.16 -17.79 12.32
C PRO A 280 -13.67 -17.53 12.25
N ILE A 281 -14.08 -16.57 11.42
CA ILE A 281 -15.47 -16.13 11.28
C ILE A 281 -16.27 -17.18 10.51
N VAL A 282 -15.75 -17.63 9.36
CA VAL A 282 -16.46 -18.51 8.43
C VAL A 282 -16.50 -19.96 8.91
N PHE A 283 -15.38 -20.51 9.38
CA PHE A 283 -15.27 -21.96 9.64
C PHE A 283 -15.33 -22.34 11.13
N PHE A 284 -15.18 -21.36 12.03
CA PHE A 284 -15.03 -21.62 13.47
C PHE A 284 -16.02 -20.80 14.31
N ASN A 285 -17.12 -20.31 13.73
CA ASN A 285 -18.17 -19.56 14.41
C ASN A 285 -17.64 -18.41 15.28
N ASN A 286 -16.63 -17.70 14.77
CA ASN A 286 -15.96 -16.61 15.48
C ASN A 286 -15.34 -17.00 16.84
N SER A 287 -14.95 -18.27 17.01
CA SER A 287 -14.37 -18.76 18.26
C SER A 287 -12.88 -18.41 18.40
N ILE A 288 -12.41 -18.31 19.66
CA ILE A 288 -11.00 -18.07 19.99
C ILE A 288 -10.06 -19.13 19.39
N THR A 289 -10.52 -20.38 19.31
CA THR A 289 -9.77 -21.49 18.70
C THR A 289 -9.53 -21.24 17.21
N GLY A 290 -10.53 -20.71 16.50
CA GLY A 290 -10.39 -20.31 15.10
C GLY A 290 -9.30 -19.26 14.90
N TYR A 291 -9.24 -18.26 15.79
CA TYR A 291 -8.19 -17.23 15.75
C TYR A 291 -6.78 -17.80 15.97
N TRP A 292 -6.61 -18.74 16.90
CA TRP A 292 -5.32 -19.42 17.10
C TRP A 292 -4.91 -20.27 15.90
N ILE A 293 -5.86 -20.95 15.25
CA ILE A 293 -5.62 -21.72 14.03
C ILE A 293 -5.21 -20.79 12.88
N ALA A 294 -5.92 -19.68 12.68
CA ALA A 294 -5.58 -18.67 11.68
C ALA A 294 -4.17 -18.10 11.91
N PHE A 295 -3.85 -17.75 13.16
CA PHE A 295 -2.52 -17.25 13.53
C PHE A 295 -1.41 -18.28 13.26
N GLY A 296 -1.63 -19.55 13.64
CA GLY A 296 -0.72 -20.65 13.31
C GLY A 296 -0.53 -20.82 11.80
N GLY A 297 -1.62 -20.73 11.03
CA GLY A 297 -1.60 -20.77 9.58
C GLY A 297 -0.77 -19.64 8.96
N MET A 298 -0.89 -18.41 9.48
CA MET A 298 -0.08 -17.27 9.03
C MET A 298 1.41 -17.48 9.32
N ILE A 299 1.75 -18.06 10.48
CA ILE A 299 3.13 -18.41 10.83
C ILE A 299 3.68 -19.47 9.87
N VAL A 300 2.92 -20.54 9.61
CA VAL A 300 3.31 -21.58 8.65
C VAL A 300 3.51 -20.98 7.27
N TYR A 301 2.60 -20.11 6.82
CA TYR A 301 2.72 -19.43 5.53
C TYR A 301 3.97 -18.54 5.46
N LEU A 302 4.29 -17.82 6.53
CA LEU A 302 5.54 -17.06 6.63
C LEU A 302 6.77 -17.98 6.48
N PHE A 303 6.78 -19.16 7.12
CA PHE A 303 7.86 -20.13 6.95
C PHE A 303 7.96 -20.67 5.52
N ILE A 304 6.84 -20.91 4.85
CA ILE A 304 6.81 -21.29 3.43
C ILE A 304 7.43 -20.18 2.59
N LEU A 305 7.02 -18.93 2.78
CA LEU A 305 7.59 -17.79 2.05
C LEU A 305 9.10 -17.65 2.30
N MET A 306 9.56 -17.83 3.54
CA MET A 306 10.99 -17.82 3.85
C MET A 306 11.75 -18.99 3.19
N ALA A 307 11.15 -20.19 3.14
CA ALA A 307 11.76 -21.34 2.47
C ALA A 307 11.87 -21.11 0.96
N VAL A 308 10.78 -20.64 0.32
CA VAL A 308 10.78 -20.25 -1.09
C VAL A 308 11.84 -19.19 -1.35
N TRP A 309 11.90 -18.14 -0.53
CA TRP A 309 12.88 -17.07 -0.64
C TRP A 309 14.33 -17.56 -0.51
N ARG A 310 14.59 -18.57 0.33
CA ARG A 310 15.91 -19.24 0.39
C ARG A 310 16.22 -20.02 -0.87
N LEU A 311 15.25 -20.77 -1.40
CA LEU A 311 15.44 -21.63 -2.57
C LEU A 311 15.75 -20.82 -3.84
N ILE A 312 15.20 -19.61 -3.97
CA ILE A 312 15.51 -18.70 -5.08
C ILE A 312 16.86 -17.97 -4.93
N GLY A 313 17.62 -18.21 -3.86
CA GLY A 313 19.02 -17.79 -3.72
C GLY A 313 19.29 -16.42 -3.07
N TYR A 314 18.26 -15.68 -2.65
CA TYR A 314 18.39 -14.30 -2.12
C TYR A 314 18.55 -14.21 -0.58
N ILE A 315 18.82 -15.31 0.13
CA ILE A 315 19.20 -15.27 1.56
C ILE A 315 20.59 -15.89 1.73
N LYS A 316 21.62 -15.04 1.83
CA LYS A 316 22.93 -15.47 2.33
C LYS A 316 22.88 -15.56 3.88
N PRO A 317 23.40 -16.62 4.51
CA PRO A 317 23.52 -16.67 5.97
C PRO A 317 24.41 -15.52 6.46
N LEU A 318 24.17 -15.02 7.69
CA LEU A 318 25.03 -14.02 8.31
C LEU A 318 26.47 -14.54 8.31
N LYS A 319 27.38 -13.83 7.63
CA LYS A 319 28.81 -14.03 7.86
C LYS A 319 29.06 -13.71 9.34
N LYS A 320 29.48 -14.73 10.09
CA LYS A 320 30.00 -14.57 11.45
C LYS A 320 31.25 -13.71 11.43
#